data_AF-A0A7D5I3A6-F1
#
_entry.id   AF-A0A7D5I3A6-F1
#
_cell.length_a   1.000
_cell.length_b   1.000
_cell.length_c   1.000
_cell.angle_alpha   90.00
_cell.angle_beta   90.00
_cell.angle_gamma   90.00
#
_symmetry.space_group_name_H-M   'P 1'
#
loop_
_entity.id
_entity.type
_entity.pdbx_description
1 polymer ?
#
loop_
_entity_poly.entity_id
_entity_poly.type
_entity_poly.pdbx_seq_one_letter_code
_entity_poly.pdbx_strand_id
1 'polypeptide(L)'
;MMATTHALVGLLLAAGASAITGEGSLLVAAAGILGGVFPDLDLYAGHRKTLHFPVYGSLLAAIAVAGYVAVGGALALAVALFVLAAAVHAASDALGGGLELRPWEGTSERAVYDHFRGVWWRPRRLVRYDGAPEDVLLGVAVAIPGYLAYSGVVRTAVLAAVGVSVAYALVRKPMVALAEHLVHATPDPVLDYVPERFVRDMR
;
A
#
# COMPACT_ATOMS: atom_id res chain seq x y z
N MET A 1 -4.31 -1.76 3.15
CA MET A 1 -3.97 -1.02 4.41
C MET A 1 -3.69 0.42 4.01
N MET A 2 -3.08 1.27 4.84
CA MET A 2 -2.57 2.56 4.35
C MET A 2 -1.45 2.33 3.32
N ALA A 3 -1.38 3.19 2.30
CA ALA A 3 -0.29 3.19 1.30
C ALA A 3 1.10 3.32 1.98
N THR A 4 1.19 4.12 3.03
CA THR A 4 2.41 4.27 3.84
C THR A 4 2.80 2.97 4.55
N THR A 5 1.83 2.16 5.02
CA THR A 5 2.11 0.83 5.59
C THR A 5 2.74 -0.08 4.53
N HIS A 6 2.20 -0.10 3.31
CA HIS A 6 2.77 -0.90 2.21
C HIS A 6 4.18 -0.42 1.81
N ALA A 7 4.40 0.91 1.76
CA ALA A 7 5.72 1.49 1.53
C ALA A 7 6.75 1.06 2.60
N LEU A 8 6.35 1.08 3.87
CA LEU A 8 7.21 0.68 4.99
C LEU A 8 7.47 -0.83 5.03
N VAL A 9 6.49 -1.66 4.64
CA VAL A 9 6.72 -3.10 4.42
C VAL A 9 7.71 -3.33 3.28
N GLY A 10 7.61 -2.56 2.19
CA GLY A 10 8.61 -2.59 1.11
C GLY A 10 10.02 -2.24 1.59
N LEU A 11 10.14 -1.21 2.45
CA LEU A 11 11.42 -0.84 3.06
C LEU A 11 11.93 -1.92 4.03
N LEU A 12 11.05 -2.58 4.78
CA LEU A 12 11.41 -3.71 5.65
C LEU A 12 12.04 -4.84 4.84
N LEU A 13 11.45 -5.19 3.69
CA LEU A 13 12.02 -6.19 2.78
C LEU A 13 13.41 -5.77 2.28
N ALA A 14 13.56 -4.50 1.91
CA ALA A 14 14.85 -3.95 1.46
C ALA A 14 15.91 -3.94 2.57
N ALA A 15 15.54 -3.59 3.80
CA ALA A 15 16.43 -3.63 4.96
C ALA A 15 16.88 -5.07 5.27
N GLY A 16 15.94 -6.02 5.29
CA GLY A 16 16.24 -7.44 5.53
C GLY A 16 17.16 -8.02 4.45
N ALA A 17 16.86 -7.77 3.18
CA ALA A 17 17.70 -8.24 2.09
C ALA A 17 19.09 -7.60 2.10
N SER A 18 19.20 -6.32 2.43
CA SER A 18 20.48 -5.62 2.58
C SER A 18 21.32 -6.22 3.72
N ALA A 19 20.69 -6.60 4.83
CA ALA A 19 21.38 -7.24 5.96
C ALA A 19 21.93 -8.63 5.60
N ILE A 20 21.25 -9.37 4.72
CA ILE A 20 21.67 -10.71 4.27
C ILE A 20 22.79 -10.61 3.23
N THR A 21 22.68 -9.67 2.31
CA THR A 21 23.52 -9.59 1.10
C THR A 21 24.71 -8.65 1.24
N GLY A 22 24.63 -7.69 2.17
CA GLY A 22 25.58 -6.59 2.28
C GLY A 22 25.38 -5.48 1.23
N GLU A 23 24.36 -5.58 0.38
CA GLU A 23 24.12 -4.66 -0.76
C GLU A 23 23.20 -3.48 -0.40
N GLY A 24 23.30 -2.95 0.82
CA GLY A 24 22.49 -1.81 1.27
C GLY A 24 22.81 -0.53 0.52
N SER A 25 21.81 0.07 -0.13
CA SER A 25 21.97 1.35 -0.85
C SER A 25 20.66 2.15 -0.89
N LEU A 26 20.77 3.43 -1.24
CA LEU A 26 19.59 4.28 -1.49
C LEU A 26 18.71 3.71 -2.60
N LEU A 27 19.31 3.13 -3.65
CA LEU A 27 18.59 2.51 -4.75
C LEU A 27 17.74 1.33 -4.27
N VAL A 28 18.33 0.45 -3.46
CA VAL A 28 17.66 -0.73 -2.88
C VAL A 28 16.51 -0.32 -1.95
N ALA A 29 16.74 0.68 -1.09
CA ALA A 29 15.69 1.23 -0.23
C ALA A 29 14.54 1.85 -1.04
N ALA A 30 14.87 2.69 -2.03
CA ALA A 30 13.91 3.34 -2.89
C ALA A 30 13.09 2.31 -3.69
N ALA A 31 13.72 1.26 -4.19
CA ALA A 31 13.04 0.22 -4.94
C ALA A 31 12.02 -0.55 -4.09
N GLY A 32 12.38 -0.90 -2.85
CA GLY A 32 11.44 -1.51 -1.90
C GLY A 32 10.25 -0.59 -1.59
N ILE A 33 10.52 0.69 -1.28
CA ILE A 33 9.47 1.69 -1.00
C ILE A 33 8.54 1.86 -2.21
N LEU A 34 9.11 2.10 -3.40
CA LEU A 34 8.35 2.35 -4.61
C LEU A 34 7.55 1.12 -5.05
N GLY A 35 8.13 -0.08 -4.94
CA GLY A 35 7.42 -1.32 -5.18
C GLY A 35 6.25 -1.51 -4.22
N GLY A 36 6.46 -1.14 -2.94
CA GLY A 36 5.41 -1.12 -1.93
C GLY A 36 4.30 -0.10 -2.18
N VAL A 37 4.52 0.96 -2.96
CA VAL A 37 3.47 1.94 -3.31
C VAL A 37 2.83 1.64 -4.66
N PHE A 38 3.57 1.03 -5.59
CA PHE A 38 3.20 0.91 -6.99
C PHE A 38 1.80 0.33 -7.26
N PRO A 39 1.35 -0.76 -6.59
CA PRO A 39 0.01 -1.29 -6.80
C PRO A 39 -1.10 -0.25 -6.58
N ASP A 40 -0.98 0.59 -5.55
CA ASP A 40 -2.00 1.58 -5.17
C ASP A 40 -2.26 2.66 -6.23
N LEU A 41 -1.42 2.77 -7.27
CA LEU A 41 -1.68 3.69 -8.37
C LEU A 41 -2.98 3.33 -9.12
N ASP A 42 -3.47 2.09 -9.03
CA ASP A 42 -4.76 1.70 -9.61
C ASP A 42 -5.97 2.02 -8.72
N LEU A 43 -5.76 2.48 -7.47
CA LEU A 43 -6.85 2.97 -6.61
C LEU A 43 -7.52 4.21 -7.19
N TYR A 44 -6.81 4.98 -8.03
CA TYR A 44 -7.39 6.09 -8.77
C TYR A 44 -8.54 5.67 -9.69
N ALA A 45 -8.52 4.41 -10.16
CA ALA A 45 -9.59 3.78 -10.92
C ALA A 45 -10.66 3.09 -10.04
N GLY A 46 -10.54 3.19 -8.70
CA GLY A 46 -11.52 2.69 -7.75
C GLY A 46 -11.52 1.17 -7.58
N HIS A 47 -10.40 0.50 -7.83
CA HIS A 47 -10.30 -0.96 -7.73
C HIS A 47 -8.88 -1.41 -7.37
N ARG A 48 -8.72 -2.66 -6.90
CA ARG A 48 -7.44 -3.36 -6.77
C ARG A 48 -7.36 -4.49 -7.78
N LYS A 49 -7.02 -4.17 -9.03
CA LYS A 49 -7.06 -5.11 -10.17
C LYS A 49 -5.99 -4.85 -11.21
N THR A 50 -5.84 -3.62 -11.71
CA THR A 50 -4.95 -3.36 -12.85
C THR A 50 -3.48 -3.47 -12.49
N LEU A 51 -3.10 -3.13 -11.26
CA LEU A 51 -1.72 -3.21 -10.77
C LEU A 51 -1.57 -4.17 -9.58
N HIS A 52 -2.69 -4.62 -9.00
CA HIS A 52 -2.71 -5.60 -7.92
C HIS A 52 -2.80 -7.03 -8.48
N PHE A 53 -1.64 -7.70 -8.57
CA PHE A 53 -1.52 -9.08 -9.01
C PHE A 53 -1.08 -10.01 -7.88
N PRO A 54 -1.98 -10.43 -6.97
CA PRO A 54 -1.58 -11.20 -5.79
C PRO A 54 -0.99 -12.57 -6.11
N VAL A 55 -1.43 -13.23 -7.19
CA VAL A 55 -0.92 -14.55 -7.61
C VAL A 55 0.21 -14.41 -8.63
N TYR A 56 -0.05 -13.77 -9.78
CA TYR A 56 0.97 -13.63 -10.82
C TYR A 56 2.15 -12.74 -10.42
N GLY A 57 1.91 -11.70 -9.62
CA GLY A 57 2.98 -10.88 -9.04
C GLY A 57 3.87 -11.69 -8.10
N SER A 58 3.30 -12.61 -7.31
CA SER A 58 4.09 -13.50 -6.44
C SER A 58 4.98 -14.46 -7.25
N LEU A 59 4.48 -14.99 -8.37
CA LEU A 59 5.29 -15.79 -9.29
C LEU A 59 6.42 -14.96 -9.91
N LEU A 60 6.12 -13.74 -10.37
CA LEU A 60 7.11 -12.83 -10.93
C LEU A 60 8.17 -12.43 -9.90
N ALA A 61 7.77 -12.23 -8.64
CA ALA A 61 8.68 -11.95 -7.54
C ALA A 61 9.65 -13.11 -7.30
N ALA A 62 9.17 -14.36 -7.32
CA ALA A 62 10.04 -15.53 -7.20
C ALA A 62 11.06 -15.61 -8.35
N ILE A 63 10.64 -15.33 -9.58
CA ILE A 63 11.53 -15.28 -10.75
C ILE A 63 12.56 -14.16 -10.60
N ALA A 64 12.14 -12.97 -10.16
CA ALA A 64 13.04 -11.83 -9.99
C ALA A 64 14.08 -12.07 -8.89
N VAL A 65 13.68 -12.69 -7.77
CA VAL A 65 14.60 -13.09 -6.70
C VAL A 65 15.58 -14.16 -7.19
N ALA A 66 15.11 -15.17 -7.94
CA ALA A 66 16.01 -16.17 -8.53
C ALA A 66 17.00 -15.55 -9.52
N GLY A 67 16.55 -14.56 -10.32
CA GLY A 67 17.40 -13.77 -11.19
C GLY A 67 18.48 -13.00 -10.44
N TYR A 68 18.13 -12.38 -9.30
CA TYR A 68 19.11 -11.77 -8.41
C TYR A 68 20.12 -12.81 -7.89
N VAL A 69 19.67 -13.98 -7.42
CA VAL A 69 20.59 -15.02 -6.91
C VAL A 69 21.58 -15.49 -7.99
N ALA A 70 21.16 -15.54 -9.25
CA ALA A 70 22.02 -15.97 -10.36
C ALA A 70 23.07 -14.94 -10.78
N VAL A 71 22.74 -13.64 -10.71
CA VAL A 71 23.58 -12.57 -11.29
C VAL A 71 24.25 -11.69 -10.23
N GLY A 72 23.61 -11.53 -9.07
CA GLY A 72 24.02 -10.63 -7.99
C GLY A 72 23.93 -9.14 -8.35
N GLY A 73 24.31 -8.30 -7.39
CA GLY A 73 24.51 -6.86 -7.60
C GLY A 73 23.28 -5.98 -7.35
N ALA A 74 23.56 -4.74 -6.96
CA ALA A 74 22.58 -3.84 -6.35
C ALA A 74 21.38 -3.52 -7.26
N LEU A 75 21.60 -3.46 -8.58
CA LEU A 75 20.52 -3.23 -9.54
C LEU A 75 19.57 -4.45 -9.63
N ALA A 76 20.13 -5.67 -9.70
CA ALA A 76 19.31 -6.88 -9.72
C ALA A 76 18.55 -7.05 -8.40
N LEU A 77 19.18 -6.73 -7.27
CA LEU A 77 18.53 -6.71 -5.96
C LEU A 77 17.39 -5.68 -5.91
N ALA A 78 17.63 -4.46 -6.39
CA ALA A 78 16.61 -3.42 -6.43
C ALA A 78 15.40 -3.82 -7.28
N VAL A 79 15.62 -4.39 -8.48
CA VAL A 79 14.53 -4.91 -9.33
C VAL A 79 13.77 -6.03 -8.62
N ALA A 80 14.47 -6.99 -8.03
CA ALA A 80 13.84 -8.09 -7.29
C ALA A 80 12.99 -7.57 -6.13
N LEU A 81 13.48 -6.60 -5.36
CA LEU A 81 12.77 -6.01 -4.23
C LEU A 81 11.59 -5.14 -4.65
N PHE A 82 11.68 -4.41 -5.76
CA PHE A 82 10.53 -3.66 -6.28
C PHE A 82 9.37 -4.61 -6.60
N VAL A 83 9.66 -5.68 -7.34
CA VAL A 83 8.65 -6.68 -7.73
C VAL A 83 8.13 -7.43 -6.49
N LEU A 84 9.01 -7.83 -5.59
CA LEU A 84 8.63 -8.52 -4.35
C LEU A 84 7.75 -7.65 -3.46
N ALA A 85 8.10 -6.38 -3.27
CA ALA A 85 7.30 -5.45 -2.47
C ALA A 85 5.91 -5.22 -3.09
N ALA A 86 5.83 -5.08 -4.41
CA ALA A 86 4.55 -4.96 -5.12
C ALA A 86 3.69 -6.23 -4.98
N ALA A 87 4.29 -7.42 -5.06
CA ALA A 87 3.60 -8.69 -4.85
C ALA A 87 3.10 -8.85 -3.40
N VAL A 88 3.94 -8.53 -2.42
CA VAL A 88 3.59 -8.56 -1.00
C VAL A 88 2.47 -7.57 -0.70
N HIS A 89 2.54 -6.35 -1.25
CA HIS A 89 1.44 -5.39 -1.16
C HIS A 89 0.14 -6.03 -1.67
N ALA A 90 0.09 -6.45 -2.93
CA ALA A 90 -1.13 -6.96 -3.54
C ALA A 90 -1.73 -8.15 -2.78
N ALA A 91 -0.88 -9.07 -2.29
CA ALA A 91 -1.35 -10.18 -1.46
C ALA A 91 -1.84 -9.73 -0.07
N SER A 92 -1.13 -8.77 0.55
CA SER A 92 -1.43 -8.28 1.90
C SER A 92 -2.75 -7.50 1.98
N ASP A 93 -3.28 -6.99 0.87
CA ASP A 93 -4.59 -6.34 0.87
C ASP A 93 -5.74 -7.25 1.30
N ALA A 94 -5.61 -8.57 1.12
CA ALA A 94 -6.57 -9.51 1.68
C ALA A 94 -6.56 -9.57 3.21
N LEU A 95 -5.51 -9.05 3.87
CA LEU A 95 -5.45 -8.94 5.32
C LEU A 95 -6.20 -7.70 5.84
N GLY A 96 -6.46 -6.72 4.96
CA GLY A 96 -7.18 -5.49 5.27
C GLY A 96 -8.68 -5.56 5.00
N GLY A 97 -9.30 -4.37 4.88
CA GLY A 97 -10.66 -4.17 4.38
C GLY A 97 -10.73 -3.96 2.86
N GLY A 98 -11.96 -3.88 2.34
CA GLY A 98 -12.22 -3.53 0.94
C GLY A 98 -12.01 -2.05 0.63
N LEU A 99 -12.22 -1.67 -0.63
CA LEU A 99 -12.26 -0.27 -1.05
C LEU A 99 -13.66 0.28 -0.85
N GLU A 100 -13.84 1.05 0.21
CA GLU A 100 -15.09 1.70 0.59
C GLU A 100 -14.80 3.11 1.06
N LEU A 101 -15.75 4.03 0.91
CA LEU A 101 -15.65 5.37 1.50
C LEU A 101 -15.60 5.30 3.03
N ARG A 102 -16.42 4.41 3.62
CA ARG A 102 -16.50 4.16 5.06
C ARG A 102 -15.99 2.75 5.39
N PRO A 103 -14.68 2.50 5.26
CA PRO A 103 -14.13 1.15 5.39
C PRO A 103 -14.28 0.57 6.82
N TRP A 104 -14.58 1.41 7.81
CA TRP A 104 -14.90 0.99 9.18
C TRP A 104 -16.28 0.33 9.33
N GLU A 105 -17.18 0.46 8.35
CA GLU A 105 -18.46 -0.29 8.32
C GLU A 105 -18.27 -1.70 7.79
N GLY A 106 -17.32 -1.87 6.86
CA GLY A 106 -16.86 -3.16 6.39
C GLY A 106 -17.92 -3.97 5.66
N THR A 107 -18.58 -3.36 4.68
CA THR A 107 -19.66 -3.99 3.90
C THR A 107 -19.17 -4.65 2.62
N SER A 108 -18.00 -4.25 2.12
CA SER A 108 -17.42 -4.82 0.90
C SER A 108 -16.81 -6.19 1.16
N GLU A 109 -17.15 -7.16 0.31
CA GLU A 109 -16.56 -8.50 0.28
C GLU A 109 -15.44 -8.63 -0.78
N ARG A 110 -14.94 -7.50 -1.29
CA ARG A 110 -13.89 -7.45 -2.32
C ARG A 110 -12.63 -6.79 -1.79
N ALA A 111 -11.59 -7.58 -1.53
CA ALA A 111 -10.28 -7.10 -1.12
C ALA A 111 -9.35 -6.83 -2.32
N VAL A 112 -9.00 -7.88 -3.08
CA VAL A 112 -8.08 -7.80 -4.23
C VAL A 112 -8.48 -8.84 -5.28
N TYR A 113 -8.30 -8.53 -6.56
CA TYR A 113 -8.71 -9.42 -7.65
C TYR A 113 -7.65 -10.49 -7.97
N ASP A 114 -8.06 -11.76 -7.93
CA ASP A 114 -7.27 -12.91 -8.33
C ASP A 114 -7.45 -13.16 -9.84
N HIS A 115 -6.45 -12.77 -10.63
CA HIS A 115 -6.45 -12.97 -12.07
C HIS A 115 -6.25 -14.43 -12.48
N PHE A 116 -5.72 -15.28 -11.60
CA PHE A 116 -5.56 -16.69 -11.88
C PHE A 116 -6.89 -17.43 -11.79
N ARG A 117 -7.72 -17.09 -10.79
CA ARG A 117 -9.05 -17.70 -10.59
C ARG A 117 -10.22 -16.91 -11.16
N GLY A 118 -10.01 -15.65 -11.55
CA GLY A 118 -11.07 -14.77 -12.05
C GLY A 118 -12.06 -14.31 -10.96
N VAL A 119 -11.63 -14.25 -9.70
CA VAL A 119 -12.51 -13.93 -8.56
C VAL A 119 -11.88 -12.89 -7.63
N TRP A 120 -12.70 -12.21 -6.84
CA TRP A 120 -12.21 -11.36 -5.77
C TRP A 120 -11.87 -12.18 -4.53
N TRP A 121 -10.70 -11.96 -3.94
CA TRP A 121 -10.41 -12.41 -2.58
C TRP A 121 -11.27 -11.63 -1.58
N ARG A 122 -11.76 -12.32 -0.56
CA ARG A 122 -12.52 -11.68 0.53
C ARG A 122 -11.57 -11.01 1.53
N PRO A 123 -11.95 -9.86 2.10
CA PRO A 123 -11.17 -9.21 3.15
C PRO A 123 -11.20 -10.06 4.43
N ARG A 124 -10.02 -10.30 5.01
CA ARG A 124 -9.87 -11.01 6.30
C ARG A 124 -9.96 -10.07 7.50
N ARG A 125 -9.78 -8.76 7.28
CA ARG A 125 -9.93 -7.71 8.30
C ARG A 125 -9.09 -7.94 9.56
N LEU A 126 -7.88 -8.49 9.39
CA LEU A 126 -6.88 -8.53 10.48
C LEU A 126 -6.45 -7.10 10.83
N VAL A 127 -6.31 -6.26 9.81
CA VAL A 127 -6.37 -4.80 9.94
C VAL A 127 -7.77 -4.38 9.50
N ARG A 128 -8.57 -3.81 10.42
CA ARG A 128 -10.01 -3.61 10.17
C ARG A 128 -10.29 -2.73 8.97
N TYR A 129 -9.53 -1.65 8.83
CA TYR A 129 -9.62 -0.69 7.74
C TYR A 129 -8.33 0.13 7.61
N ASP A 130 -8.16 0.81 6.48
CA ASP A 130 -7.02 1.72 6.28
C ASP A 130 -7.08 2.91 7.25
N GLY A 131 -6.00 3.12 8.01
CA GLY A 131 -5.98 4.16 9.05
C GLY A 131 -6.69 3.77 10.36
N ALA A 132 -6.97 2.49 10.57
CA ALA A 132 -7.32 1.98 11.90
C ALA A 132 -6.12 2.08 12.86
N PRO A 133 -6.33 2.13 14.20
CA PRO A 133 -5.23 2.19 15.16
C PRO A 133 -4.21 1.06 14.98
N GLU A 134 -4.67 -0.16 14.71
CA GLU A 134 -3.80 -1.31 14.44
C GLU A 134 -2.99 -1.19 13.13
N ASP A 135 -3.48 -0.45 12.13
CA ASP A 135 -2.73 -0.16 10.90
C ASP A 135 -1.56 0.79 11.22
N VAL A 136 -1.80 1.81 12.05
CA VAL A 136 -0.75 2.71 12.54
C VAL A 136 0.30 1.93 13.35
N LEU A 137 -0.14 1.07 14.27
CA LEU A 137 0.77 0.24 15.07
C LEU A 137 1.60 -0.70 14.19
N LEU A 138 0.97 -1.33 13.19
CA LEU A 138 1.66 -2.16 12.22
C LEU A 138 2.70 -1.35 11.45
N GLY A 139 2.31 -0.20 10.91
CA GLY A 139 3.19 0.73 10.19
C GLY A 139 4.39 1.16 11.03
N VAL A 140 4.18 1.54 12.29
CA VAL A 140 5.26 1.88 13.23
C VAL A 140 6.17 0.68 13.49
N ALA A 141 5.61 -0.51 13.72
CA ALA A 141 6.39 -1.71 13.99
C ALA A 141 7.30 -2.08 12.80
N VAL A 142 6.77 -2.05 11.58
CA VAL A 142 7.56 -2.38 10.37
C VAL A 142 8.51 -1.25 9.95
N ALA A 143 8.30 -0.02 10.43
CA ALA A 143 9.22 1.10 10.22
C ALA A 143 10.54 0.95 11.00
N ILE A 144 10.53 0.26 12.15
CA ILE A 144 11.70 0.16 13.05
C ILE A 144 12.94 -0.41 12.33
N PRO A 145 12.87 -1.55 11.61
CA PRO A 145 14.06 -2.08 10.93
C PRO A 145 14.61 -1.14 9.86
N GLY A 146 13.73 -0.50 9.07
CA GLY A 146 14.15 0.49 8.08
C GLY A 146 14.81 1.73 8.71
N TYR A 147 14.27 2.22 9.82
CA TYR A 147 14.84 3.33 10.58
C TYR A 147 16.24 3.03 11.12
N LEU A 148 16.44 1.81 11.63
CA LEU A 148 17.73 1.37 12.19
C LEU A 148 18.75 1.06 11.10
N ALA A 149 18.32 0.45 9.99
CA ALA A 149 19.20 0.02 8.90
C ALA A 149 19.73 1.18 8.04
N TYR A 150 18.96 2.27 7.93
CA TYR A 150 19.31 3.40 7.05
C TYR A 150 19.52 4.72 7.80
N SER A 151 20.20 5.65 7.16
CA SER A 151 20.47 7.01 7.65
C SER A 151 20.11 8.06 6.59
N GLY A 152 20.28 9.34 6.92
CA GLY A 152 20.04 10.45 5.99
C GLY A 152 18.61 10.48 5.44
N VAL A 153 18.48 10.63 4.11
CA VAL A 153 17.20 10.82 3.42
C VAL A 153 16.21 9.68 3.66
N VAL A 154 16.66 8.42 3.73
CA VAL A 154 15.78 7.27 3.94
C VAL A 154 15.20 7.30 5.35
N ARG A 155 16.02 7.62 6.36
CA ARG A 155 15.54 7.76 7.75
C ARG A 155 14.52 8.88 7.88
N THR A 156 14.76 10.03 7.24
CA THR A 156 13.80 11.14 7.19
C THR A 156 12.50 10.70 6.52
N ALA A 157 12.56 9.95 5.42
CA ALA A 157 11.39 9.43 4.73
C ALA A 157 10.57 8.46 5.60
N VAL A 158 11.23 7.62 6.41
CA VAL A 158 10.55 6.74 7.38
C VAL A 158 9.79 7.55 8.43
N LEU A 159 10.45 8.54 9.04
CA LEU A 159 9.80 9.41 10.03
C LEU A 159 8.63 10.18 9.43
N ALA A 160 8.79 10.68 8.20
CA ALA A 160 7.72 11.36 7.47
C ALA A 160 6.55 10.41 7.18
N ALA A 161 6.81 9.19 6.70
CA ALA A 161 5.78 8.20 6.42
C ALA A 161 4.99 7.83 7.70
N VAL A 162 5.67 7.65 8.84
CA VAL A 162 5.02 7.41 10.13
C VAL A 162 4.17 8.63 10.55
N GLY A 163 4.70 9.84 10.42
CA GLY A 163 3.96 11.06 10.73
C GLY A 163 2.70 11.21 9.86
N VAL A 164 2.80 10.94 8.56
CA VAL A 164 1.67 10.92 7.62
C VAL A 164 0.66 9.85 8.01
N SER A 165 1.09 8.63 8.35
CA SER A 165 0.21 7.55 8.81
C SER A 165 -0.61 7.95 10.03
N VAL A 166 0.03 8.53 11.05
CA VAL A 166 -0.64 8.98 12.27
C VAL A 166 -1.63 10.11 11.96
N ALA A 167 -1.19 11.12 11.22
CA ALA A 167 -2.04 12.25 10.85
C ALA A 167 -3.26 11.77 10.05
N TYR A 168 -3.03 10.93 9.03
CA TYR A 168 -4.09 10.31 8.22
C TYR A 168 -5.09 9.55 9.08
N ALA A 169 -4.63 8.67 9.97
CA ALA A 169 -5.51 7.90 10.85
C ALA A 169 -6.39 8.80 11.74
N LEU A 170 -5.84 9.91 12.25
CA LEU A 170 -6.59 10.88 13.05
C LEU A 170 -7.65 11.62 12.23
N VAL A 171 -7.35 12.00 10.98
CA VAL A 171 -8.27 12.79 10.15
C VAL A 171 -9.16 11.96 9.23
N ARG A 172 -8.93 10.65 9.09
CA ARG A 172 -9.61 9.77 8.12
C ARG A 172 -11.14 9.86 8.22
N LYS A 173 -11.70 9.70 9.42
CA LYS A 173 -13.16 9.79 9.63
C LYS A 173 -13.69 11.23 9.49
N PRO A 174 -13.09 12.25 10.14
CA PRO A 174 -13.49 13.65 9.94
C PRO A 174 -13.47 14.10 8.48
N MET A 175 -12.48 13.66 7.70
CA MET A 175 -12.34 13.98 6.28
C MET A 175 -13.52 13.44 5.46
N VAL A 176 -13.95 12.21 5.72
CA VAL A 176 -15.13 11.62 5.06
C VAL A 176 -16.40 12.37 5.46
N ALA A 177 -16.60 12.65 6.75
CA ALA A 177 -17.78 13.39 7.22
C ALA A 177 -17.86 14.81 6.62
N LEU A 178 -16.72 15.49 6.49
CA LEU A 178 -16.63 16.79 5.83
C LEU A 178 -16.97 16.69 4.35
N ALA A 179 -16.44 15.67 3.65
CA ALA A 179 -16.74 15.45 2.23
C ALA A 179 -18.24 15.21 2.00
N GLU A 180 -18.86 14.34 2.81
CA GLU A 180 -20.31 14.09 2.77
C GLU A 180 -21.10 15.38 3.02
N HIS A 181 -20.72 16.16 4.04
CA HIS A 181 -21.38 17.43 4.34
C HIS A 181 -21.30 18.42 3.18
N LEU A 182 -20.13 18.55 2.56
CA LEU A 182 -19.93 19.43 1.41
C LEU A 182 -20.74 18.97 0.20
N VAL A 183 -20.78 17.67 -0.10
CA VAL A 183 -21.59 17.13 -1.21
C VAL A 183 -23.08 17.39 -0.96
N HIS A 184 -23.60 17.13 0.24
CA HIS A 184 -25.00 17.38 0.58
C HIS A 184 -25.39 18.87 0.59
N ALA A 185 -24.44 19.77 0.91
CA ALA A 185 -24.68 21.21 0.88
C ALA A 185 -24.55 21.82 -0.52
N THR A 186 -24.03 21.07 -1.51
CA THR A 186 -23.75 21.58 -2.86
C THR A 186 -24.96 21.35 -3.78
N PRO A 187 -25.46 22.39 -4.48
CA PRO A 187 -26.56 22.23 -5.44
C PRO A 187 -26.21 21.28 -6.60
N ASP A 188 -27.21 20.51 -7.07
CA ASP A 188 -27.04 19.54 -8.17
C ASP A 188 -26.35 20.09 -9.43
N PRO A 189 -26.66 21.31 -9.93
CA PRO A 189 -25.99 21.85 -11.13
C PRO A 189 -24.48 22.01 -10.98
N VAL A 190 -23.98 22.14 -9.74
CA VAL A 190 -22.54 22.22 -9.46
C VAL A 190 -21.94 20.82 -9.38
N LEU A 191 -22.65 19.86 -8.78
CA LEU A 191 -22.20 18.48 -8.69
C LEU A 191 -22.08 17.79 -10.05
N ASP A 192 -22.83 18.24 -11.07
CA ASP A 192 -22.72 17.72 -12.43
C ASP A 192 -21.36 18.00 -13.10
N TYR A 193 -20.58 18.97 -12.58
CA TYR A 193 -19.19 19.22 -13.00
C TYR A 193 -18.16 18.47 -12.16
N VAL A 194 -18.57 17.80 -11.09
CA VAL A 194 -17.68 17.00 -10.23
C VAL A 194 -17.61 15.59 -10.79
N PRO A 195 -16.40 15.02 -11.03
CA PRO A 195 -16.27 13.66 -11.51
C PRO A 195 -17.04 12.67 -10.64
N GLU A 196 -17.86 11.81 -11.26
CA GLU A 196 -18.78 10.88 -10.57
C GLU A 196 -18.11 10.10 -9.43
N ARG A 197 -16.85 9.68 -9.61
CA ARG A 197 -16.09 8.95 -8.60
C ARG A 197 -15.98 9.65 -7.23
N PHE A 198 -16.13 10.97 -7.17
CA PHE A 198 -16.04 11.74 -5.93
C PHE A 198 -17.40 11.98 -5.28
N VAL A 199 -18.51 11.70 -5.97
CA VAL A 199 -19.87 11.98 -5.49
C VAL A 199 -20.74 10.74 -5.42
N ARG A 200 -20.42 9.68 -6.19
CA ARG A 200 -21.23 8.46 -6.33
C ARG A 200 -21.51 7.78 -5.00
N ASP A 201 -20.52 7.73 -4.12
CA ASP A 201 -20.63 7.03 -2.84
C ASP A 201 -21.20 7.94 -1.72
N MET A 202 -21.55 9.20 -2.05
CA MET A 202 -22.07 10.23 -1.13
C MET A 202 -23.49 10.74 -1.53
N ARG A 203 -23.99 10.34 -2.70
CA ARG A 203 -25.37 10.56 -3.14
C ARG A 203 -26.25 9.41 -2.69
#